data_AF-A0A9E4GSR7-F1
#
_entry.id   AF-A0A9E4GSR7-F1
#
_cell.length_a   1.000
_cell.length_b   1.000
_cell.length_c   1.000
_cell.angle_alpha   90.00
_cell.angle_beta   90.00
_cell.angle_gamma   90.00
#
_symmetry.space_group_name_H-M   'P 1'
#
loop_
_entity.id
_entity.type
_entity.pdbx_description
1 polymer ?
#
loop_
_entity_poly.entity_id
_entity_poly.type
_entity_poly.pdbx_seq_one_letter_code
_entity_poly.pdbx_strand_id
1 'polypeptide(L)'
;MLLSVPAYAISHETAHGTAFRSHWLNETVLWTGSLIYMEEPLHRRYTHTNHHTFTWHVGKDSQMPFNTPMTLGGWLAEVSGFGLMRLQASRLPAGFSRPAGAELPRWRL
;
A
#
# COMPACT_ATOMS: atom_id res chain seq x y z
N MET A 1 13.42 -3.83 4.19
CA MET A 1 13.54 -2.50 3.56
C MET A 1 13.62 -1.46 4.67
N LEU A 2 14.81 -0.97 5.03
CA LEU A 2 15.01 -0.09 6.21
C LEU A 2 14.28 1.26 6.13
N LEU A 3 13.79 1.64 4.94
CA LEU A 3 13.07 2.89 4.70
C LEU A 3 11.55 2.71 4.55
N SER A 4 10.99 1.51 4.76
CA SER A 4 9.57 1.25 4.54
C SER A 4 8.66 2.14 5.39
N VAL A 5 8.93 2.24 6.70
CA VAL A 5 8.13 3.05 7.64
C VAL A 5 8.21 4.55 7.35
N PRO A 6 9.40 5.18 7.22
CA PRO A 6 9.46 6.61 6.90
C PRO A 6 8.90 6.92 5.51
N ALA A 7 9.13 6.05 4.51
CA ALA A 7 8.55 6.23 3.18
C ALA A 7 7.02 6.12 3.21
N TYR A 8 6.47 5.16 3.96
CA TYR A 8 5.03 5.02 4.19
C TYR A 8 4.46 6.28 4.84
N ALA A 9 5.04 6.76 5.94
CA ALA A 9 4.54 7.92 6.67
C ALA A 9 4.52 9.18 5.78
N ILE A 10 5.63 9.47 5.09
CA ILE A 10 5.72 10.65 4.23
C ILE A 10 4.71 10.61 3.08
N SER A 11 4.57 9.45 2.44
CA SER A 11 3.62 9.27 1.35
C SER A 11 2.16 9.19 1.82
N HIS A 12 1.90 8.80 3.08
CA HIS A 12 0.56 8.85 3.71
C HIS A 12 0.11 10.29 3.89
N GLU A 13 0.95 11.11 4.52
CA GLU A 13 0.61 12.51 4.80
C GLU A 13 0.44 13.32 3.51
N THR A 14 1.31 13.11 2.53
CA THR A 14 1.24 13.82 1.25
C THR A 14 0.14 13.32 0.32
N ALA A 15 -0.40 12.11 0.53
CA ALA A 15 -1.57 11.63 -0.19
C ALA A 15 -2.84 12.45 0.13
N HIS A 16 -2.89 13.11 1.30
CA HIS A 16 -3.96 14.07 1.63
C HIS A 16 -3.89 15.37 0.81
N GLY A 17 -2.72 15.71 0.26
CA GLY A 17 -2.51 16.95 -0.48
C GLY A 17 -2.42 18.22 0.39
N THR A 18 -2.34 18.06 1.72
CA THR A 18 -2.37 19.17 2.69
C THR A 18 -1.15 19.22 3.61
N ALA A 19 -0.22 18.27 3.50
CA ALA A 19 1.00 18.24 4.31
C ALA A 19 1.85 19.50 4.10
N PHE A 20 1.88 20.01 2.87
CA PHE A 20 2.51 21.30 2.54
C PHE A 20 1.48 22.30 2.00
N ARG A 21 1.76 23.60 2.18
CA ARG A 21 0.95 24.68 1.57
C ARG A 21 0.98 24.65 0.04
N SER A 22 2.11 24.27 -0.54
CA SER A 22 2.32 24.25 -1.99
C SER A 22 1.89 22.92 -2.59
N HIS A 23 0.97 22.96 -3.55
CA HIS A 23 0.45 21.75 -4.21
C HIS A 23 1.57 20.90 -4.86
N TRP A 24 2.47 21.54 -5.60
CA TRP A 24 3.57 20.83 -6.28
C TRP A 24 4.49 20.10 -5.29
N LEU A 25 4.69 20.64 -4.09
CA LEU A 25 5.56 20.02 -3.09
C LEU A 25 4.91 18.76 -2.51
N ASN A 26 3.59 18.78 -2.28
CA ASN A 26 2.85 17.57 -1.92
C ASN A 26 2.99 16.49 -3.00
N GLU A 27 2.81 16.85 -4.28
CA GLU A 27 2.97 15.89 -5.38
C GLU A 27 4.38 15.33 -5.45
N THR A 28 5.43 16.16 -5.47
CA THR A 28 6.81 15.68 -5.57
C THR A 28 7.17 14.72 -4.43
N VAL A 29 6.76 15.04 -3.21
CA VAL A 29 7.04 14.21 -2.04
C VAL A 29 6.18 12.95 -2.03
N LEU A 30 4.92 13.01 -2.45
CA LEU A 30 4.06 11.83 -2.64
C LEU A 30 4.70 10.85 -3.63
N TRP A 31 5.12 11.34 -4.79
CA TRP A 31 5.76 10.52 -5.82
C TRP A 31 7.05 9.88 -5.30
N THR A 32 7.93 10.68 -4.69
CA THR A 32 9.21 10.19 -4.15
C THR A 32 9.00 9.15 -3.06
N GLY A 33 8.13 9.43 -2.09
CA GLY A 33 7.82 8.52 -0.98
C GLY A 33 7.17 7.23 -1.45
N SER A 34 6.23 7.31 -2.40
CA SER A 34 5.55 6.13 -2.94
C SER A 34 6.51 5.22 -3.71
N LEU A 35 7.42 5.80 -4.51
CA LEU A 35 8.45 5.04 -5.23
C LEU A 35 9.43 4.34 -4.29
N ILE A 36 9.87 5.00 -3.21
CA ILE A 36 10.70 4.36 -2.16
C ILE A 36 9.92 3.24 -1.46
N TYR A 37 8.61 3.43 -1.27
CA TYR A 37 7.70 2.43 -0.75
C TYR A 37 7.33 1.34 -1.79
N MET A 38 7.85 1.43 -3.03
CA MET A 38 7.55 0.52 -4.15
C MET A 38 6.05 0.43 -4.50
N GLU A 39 5.30 1.50 -4.28
CA GLU A 39 3.88 1.62 -4.62
C GLU A 39 3.67 2.71 -5.66
N GLU A 40 2.77 2.45 -6.62
CA GLU A 40 2.40 3.45 -7.62
C GLU A 40 1.71 4.65 -6.93
N PRO A 41 2.17 5.90 -7.14
CA PRO A 41 1.65 7.07 -6.41
C PRO A 41 0.14 7.29 -6.56
N LEU A 42 -0.40 7.06 -7.76
CA LEU A 42 -1.84 7.15 -8.01
C LEU A 42 -2.61 6.06 -7.27
N HIS A 43 -2.11 4.81 -7.30
CA HIS A 43 -2.70 3.72 -6.53
C HIS A 43 -2.74 4.08 -5.05
N ARG A 44 -1.63 4.58 -4.50
CA ARG A 44 -1.53 5.00 -3.10
C ARG A 44 -2.56 6.05 -2.72
N ARG A 45 -2.78 7.07 -3.58
CA ARG A 45 -3.78 8.11 -3.33
C ARG A 45 -5.20 7.55 -3.25
N TYR A 46 -5.56 6.65 -4.15
CA TYR A 46 -6.89 6.02 -4.14
C TYR A 46 -7.06 5.03 -2.99
N THR A 47 -6.06 4.21 -2.69
CA THR A 47 -6.11 3.27 -1.55
C THR A 47 -6.16 4.02 -0.22
N HIS A 48 -5.45 5.15 -0.12
CA HIS A 48 -5.49 6.02 1.06
C HIS A 48 -6.87 6.64 1.27
N THR A 49 -7.49 7.14 0.21
CA THR A 49 -8.86 7.66 0.27
C THR A 49 -9.85 6.57 0.69
N ASN A 50 -9.71 5.37 0.12
CA ASN A 50 -10.50 4.20 0.49
C ASN A 50 -10.28 3.82 1.97
N HIS A 51 -9.04 3.84 2.45
CA HIS A 51 -8.69 3.56 3.85
C HIS A 51 -9.36 4.55 4.79
N HIS A 52 -9.31 5.86 4.53
CA HIS A 52 -10.01 6.86 5.34
C HIS A 52 -11.53 6.72 5.32
N THR A 53 -12.09 6.15 4.25
CA THR A 53 -13.54 5.88 4.13
C THR A 53 -13.95 4.64 4.93
N PHE A 54 -13.11 3.61 4.95
CA PHE A 54 -13.45 2.28 5.47
C PHE A 54 -12.44 1.76 6.48
N THR A 55 -11.83 2.65 7.27
CA THR A 55 -10.74 2.29 8.18
C THR A 55 -11.12 1.10 9.04
N TRP A 56 -10.31 0.04 9.00
CA TRP A 56 -10.52 -1.17 9.79
C TRP A 56 -11.78 -1.97 9.45
N HIS A 57 -12.40 -1.73 8.31
CA HIS A 57 -13.50 -2.56 7.81
C HIS A 57 -12.95 -3.68 6.94
N VAL A 58 -13.01 -4.90 7.50
CA VAL A 58 -12.54 -6.12 6.85
C VAL A 58 -13.16 -6.27 5.46
N GLY A 59 -12.32 -6.47 4.44
CA GLY A 59 -12.74 -6.63 3.05
C GLY A 59 -13.08 -5.33 2.31
N LYS A 60 -13.05 -4.16 2.97
CA LYS A 60 -13.27 -2.84 2.34
C LYS A 60 -12.05 -1.93 2.40
N ASP A 61 -11.28 -2.03 3.48
CA ASP A 61 -10.04 -1.29 3.68
C ASP A 61 -8.91 -1.87 2.83
N SER A 62 -8.53 -1.16 1.78
CA SER A 62 -7.46 -1.56 0.85
C SER A 62 -6.06 -1.43 1.45
N GLN A 63 -5.90 -0.71 2.57
CA GLN A 63 -4.62 -0.57 3.27
C GLN A 63 -4.54 -1.44 4.53
N MET A 64 -5.51 -2.32 4.78
CA MET A 64 -5.45 -3.29 5.89
C MET A 64 -4.47 -4.43 5.55
N PRO A 65 -3.22 -4.43 6.03
CA PRO A 65 -2.18 -5.34 5.55
C PRO A 65 -2.19 -6.69 6.28
N PHE A 66 -2.89 -6.77 7.41
CA PHE A 66 -2.80 -7.88 8.34
C PHE A 66 -4.15 -8.20 8.97
N ASN A 67 -4.27 -9.45 9.42
CA ASN A 67 -5.42 -9.88 10.21
C ASN A 67 -5.30 -9.35 11.63
N THR A 68 -6.44 -9.03 12.22
CA THR A 68 -6.56 -8.66 13.62
C THR A 68 -7.05 -9.86 14.43
N PRO A 69 -6.48 -10.13 15.62
CA PRO A 69 -5.41 -9.39 16.30
C PRO A 69 -4.02 -9.63 15.69
N MET A 70 -3.18 -8.59 15.68
CA MET A 70 -1.82 -8.66 15.13
C MET A 70 -0.86 -9.35 16.13
N THR A 71 -0.04 -10.26 15.63
CA THR A 71 1.02 -10.92 16.43
C THR A 71 2.31 -10.10 16.41
N LEU A 72 3.19 -10.30 17.40
CA LEU A 72 4.51 -9.64 17.43
C LEU A 72 5.34 -9.96 16.18
N GLY A 73 5.29 -11.21 15.70
CA GLY A 73 5.98 -11.61 14.47
C GLY A 73 5.42 -10.92 13.22
N GLY A 74 4.08 -10.78 13.13
CA GLY A 74 3.43 -10.01 12.07
C GLY A 74 3.86 -8.54 12.10
N TRP A 75 3.83 -7.93 13.28
CA TRP A 75 4.28 -6.54 13.48
C TRP A 75 5.73 -6.32 13.04
N LEU A 76 6.66 -7.22 13.43
CA LEU A 76 8.07 -7.15 13.00
C LEU A 76 8.21 -7.28 11.48
N ALA A 77 7.43 -8.15 10.84
CA ALA A 77 7.45 -8.32 9.38
C ALA A 77 6.92 -7.09 8.63
N GLU A 78 5.89 -6.42 9.16
CA GLU A 78 5.35 -5.18 8.58
C GLU A 78 6.31 -4.00 8.76
N VAL A 79 6.82 -3.78 9.98
CA VAL A 79 7.74 -2.67 10.29
C VAL A 79 9.05 -2.79 9.51
N SER A 80 9.55 -4.00 9.28
CA SER A 80 10.74 -4.23 8.46
C SER A 80 10.50 -4.07 6.94
N GLY A 81 9.25 -3.93 6.51
CA GLY A 81 8.84 -3.84 5.10
C GLY A 81 8.84 -5.18 4.36
N PHE A 82 9.03 -6.30 5.07
CA PHE A 82 8.97 -7.65 4.47
C PHE A 82 7.52 -8.06 4.10
N GLY A 83 6.53 -7.63 4.88
CA GLY A 83 5.11 -7.85 4.58
C GLY A 83 4.71 -7.24 3.23
N LEU A 84 5.05 -5.97 3.04
CA LEU A 84 4.86 -5.25 1.78
C LEU A 84 5.58 -5.91 0.60
N MET A 85 6.86 -6.26 0.78
CA MET A 85 7.65 -6.90 -0.29
C MET A 85 7.03 -8.25 -0.69
N ARG A 86 6.53 -9.04 0.28
CA ARG A 86 5.81 -10.29 -0.02
C ARG A 86 4.54 -10.02 -0.83
N LEU A 87 3.77 -8.98 -0.48
CA LEU A 87 2.55 -8.61 -1.20
C LEU A 87 2.85 -8.19 -2.64
N GLN A 88 3.86 -7.33 -2.83
CA GLN A 88 4.29 -6.90 -4.17
C GLN A 88 4.82 -8.07 -4.99
N ALA A 89 5.65 -8.95 -4.40
CA ALA A 89 6.14 -10.15 -5.06
C ALA A 89 5.00 -11.10 -5.47
N SER A 90 3.95 -11.24 -4.65
CA SER A 90 2.77 -12.05 -5.01
C SER A 90 1.93 -11.47 -6.15
N ARG A 91 2.11 -10.18 -6.45
CA ARG A 91 1.44 -9.47 -7.57
C ARG A 91 2.30 -9.45 -8.83
N LEU A 92 3.59 -9.79 -8.75
CA LEU A 92 4.40 -10.01 -9.94
C LEU A 92 3.85 -11.23 -10.67
N PRO A 93 3.65 -11.15 -12.01
CA PRO A 93 3.31 -12.33 -12.77
C PRO A 93 4.44 -13.36 -12.60
N ALA A 94 4.13 -14.49 -11.96
CA ALA A 94 5.02 -15.63 -11.90
C ALA A 94 5.16 -16.21 -13.31
N GLY A 95 6.04 -15.62 -14.12
CA GLY A 95 6.15 -15.94 -15.53
C GLY A 95 4.92 -15.52 -16.35
N PHE A 96 5.16 -15.32 -17.63
CA PHE A 96 4.15 -15.03 -18.66
C PHE A 96 3.34 -16.29 -18.99
N SER A 97 2.79 -16.95 -17.98
CA SER A 97 1.91 -18.12 -18.15
C SER A 97 0.72 -17.96 -17.23
N ARG A 98 -0.33 -17.33 -17.76
CA ARG A 98 -1.67 -17.34 -17.19
C ARG A 98 -2.15 -18.80 -17.19
N PRO A 99 -2.40 -19.46 -16.04
CA PRO A 99 -3.08 -20.74 -16.06
C PRO A 99 -4.49 -20.49 -16.61
N ALA A 100 -4.82 -21.17 -17.72
CA ALA A 100 -6.16 -21.17 -18.26
C ALA A 100 -7.11 -21.72 -17.17
N GLY A 101 -8.02 -20.88 -16.67
CA GLY A 101 -9.07 -21.29 -15.72
C GLY A 101 -9.06 -20.63 -14.33
N ALA A 102 -8.17 -19.69 -14.03
CA ALA A 102 -8.26 -18.95 -12.76
C ALA A 102 -9.39 -17.91 -12.81
N GLU A 103 -10.53 -18.22 -12.19
CA GLU A 103 -11.61 -17.26 -11.92
C GLU A 103 -11.09 -16.15 -10.98
N LEU A 104 -11.34 -14.89 -11.35
CA LEU A 104 -11.05 -13.77 -10.47
C LEU A 104 -12.06 -13.77 -9.31
N PRO A 105 -11.62 -13.49 -8.07
CA PRO A 105 -12.54 -13.29 -6.96
C PRO A 105 -13.55 -12.18 -7.28
N ARG A 106 -14.82 -12.43 -6.99
CA ARG A 106 -15.99 -11.59 -7.32
C ARG A 106 -15.93 -10.13 -6.82
N TRP A 107 -14.96 -9.78 -5.99
CA TRP A 107 -14.75 -8.43 -5.46
C TRP A 107 -13.84 -7.55 -6.34
N ARG A 108 -13.33 -8.07 -7.47
CA ARG A 108 -12.60 -7.31 -8.51
C ARG A 108 -13.47 -6.99 -9.74
N LEU A 109 -14.77 -6.74 -9.53
CA LEU A 109 -15.69 -6.17 -10.52
C LEU A 109 -16.23 -4.84 -9.98
#